data_AF-A0A4R5CCD8-F1
#
_entry.id   AF-A0A4R5CCD8-F1
#
_cell.length_a   1.000
_cell.length_b   1.000
_cell.length_c   1.000
_cell.angle_alpha   90.00
_cell.angle_beta   90.00
_cell.angle_gamma   90.00
#
_symmetry.space_group_name_H-M   'P 1'
#
loop_
_entity.id
_entity.type
_entity.pdbx_description
1 polymer ?
#
loop_
_entity_poly.entity_id
_entity_poly.type
_entity_poly.pdbx_seq_one_letter_code
_entity_poly.pdbx_strand_id
1 'polypeptide(L)'
;MDDLVRFLNERLDEDAALAQRALAAAHSGAWRTDGILGDLYASYDDPQSGHVIATADKNEADVLDHAARHDPDHVLADVEAKRRIFAEHPMEGGAVLGGSEPLRWRYCATCHVREEIIGEWPCTTMRLLTLPYADHRDYRDEWRP
;
A
#
# COMPACT_ATOMS: atom_id res chain seq x y z
N MET A 1 5.75 10.34 14.86
CA MET A 1 5.07 11.07 13.76
C MET A 1 5.82 10.95 12.44
N ASP A 2 7.10 11.35 12.35
CA ASP A 2 7.95 11.04 11.16
C ASP A 2 8.13 9.51 11.00
N ASP A 3 8.00 8.77 12.10
CA ASP A 3 7.95 7.32 12.12
C ASP A 3 6.79 6.73 11.30
N LEU A 4 5.61 7.36 11.25
CA LEU A 4 4.46 6.87 10.47
C LEU A 4 4.76 7.02 8.97
N VAL A 5 5.29 8.18 8.58
CA VAL A 5 5.71 8.48 7.21
C VAL A 5 6.73 7.45 6.73
N ARG A 6 7.79 7.24 7.53
CA ARG A 6 8.81 6.24 7.23
C ARG A 6 8.22 4.85 7.13
N PHE A 7 7.43 4.43 8.13
CA PHE A 7 6.79 3.12 8.15
C PHE A 7 5.93 2.87 6.90
N LEU A 8 5.09 3.82 6.51
CA LEU A 8 4.24 3.68 5.33
C LEU A 8 5.06 3.57 4.04
N ASN A 9 6.11 4.38 3.88
CA ASN A 9 7.00 4.28 2.71
C ASN A 9 7.72 2.92 2.67
N GLU A 10 8.26 2.46 3.79
CA GLU A 10 8.92 1.15 3.88
C GLU A 10 7.98 0.00 3.49
N ARG A 11 6.73 0.02 3.96
CA ARG A 11 5.74 -1.02 3.60
C ARG A 11 5.34 -0.95 2.13
N LEU A 12 5.12 0.25 1.59
CA LEU A 12 4.82 0.43 0.16
C LEU A 12 6.00 0.05 -0.74
N ASP A 13 7.24 0.25 -0.30
CA ASP A 13 8.45 -0.22 -0.99
C ASP A 13 8.56 -1.74 -0.96
N GLU A 14 8.25 -2.38 0.16
CA GLU A 14 8.24 -3.85 0.30
C GLU A 14 7.21 -4.50 -0.62
N ASP A 15 5.98 -3.98 -0.63
CA ASP A 15 4.88 -4.47 -1.48
C ASP A 15 5.24 -4.32 -2.97
N ALA A 16 5.75 -3.15 -3.37
CA ALA A 16 6.20 -2.92 -4.74
C ALA A 16 7.37 -3.82 -5.14
N ALA A 17 8.36 -4.00 -4.25
CA ALA A 17 9.51 -4.85 -4.53
C ALA A 17 9.11 -6.33 -4.68
N LEU A 18 8.14 -6.80 -3.89
CA LEU A 18 7.61 -8.16 -4.01
C LEU A 18 6.85 -8.33 -5.34
N ALA A 19 5.98 -7.39 -5.69
CA ALA A 19 5.25 -7.42 -6.96
C ALA A 19 6.20 -7.36 -8.18
N GLN A 20 7.23 -6.51 -8.15
CA GLN A 20 8.25 -6.45 -9.20
C GLN A 20 9.02 -7.77 -9.36
N ARG A 21 9.40 -8.40 -8.24
CA ARG A 21 10.04 -9.73 -8.28
C ARG A 21 9.10 -10.78 -8.86
N ALA A 22 7.81 -10.73 -8.53
CA ALA A 22 6.82 -11.65 -9.09
C ALA A 22 6.68 -11.49 -10.61
N LEU A 23 6.59 -10.26 -11.13
CA LEU A 23 6.59 -9.99 -12.58
C LEU A 23 7.86 -10.51 -13.26
N ALA A 24 9.02 -10.24 -12.68
CA ALA A 24 10.30 -10.63 -13.25
C ALA A 24 10.51 -12.15 -13.25
N ALA A 25 10.06 -12.85 -12.20
CA ALA A 25 10.20 -14.30 -12.09
C ALA A 25 9.29 -15.07 -13.06
N ALA A 26 8.11 -14.53 -13.35
CA ALA A 26 7.08 -15.28 -14.04
C ALA A 26 6.99 -14.96 -15.54
N HIS A 27 7.82 -14.05 -16.09
CA HIS A 27 7.63 -13.48 -17.44
C HIS A 27 6.14 -13.11 -17.69
N SER A 28 5.42 -12.74 -16.63
CA SER A 28 3.99 -13.01 -16.51
C SER A 28 3.15 -11.84 -16.95
N GLY A 29 2.22 -12.10 -17.86
CA GLY A 29 1.01 -11.29 -17.96
C GLY A 29 0.07 -11.51 -16.76
N ALA A 30 -1.13 -10.92 -16.83
CA ALA A 30 -2.17 -11.01 -15.80
C ALA A 30 -2.38 -12.44 -15.27
N TRP A 31 -2.56 -12.56 -13.95
CA TRP A 31 -2.87 -13.84 -13.32
C TRP A 31 -4.32 -14.22 -13.62
N ARG A 32 -4.55 -15.50 -13.92
CA ARG A 32 -5.87 -16.00 -14.34
C ARG A 32 -6.21 -17.35 -13.72
N THR A 33 -7.46 -17.53 -13.33
CA THR A 33 -7.98 -18.80 -12.83
C THR A 33 -8.51 -19.66 -13.97
N ASP A 34 -8.29 -20.98 -13.87
CA ASP A 34 -9.04 -21.96 -14.65
C ASP A 34 -10.08 -22.62 -13.73
N GLY A 35 -11.34 -22.19 -13.89
CA GLY A 35 -12.47 -22.70 -13.11
C GLY A 35 -12.78 -24.19 -13.34
N ILE A 36 -12.17 -24.84 -14.33
CA ILE A 36 -12.35 -26.27 -14.59
C ILE A 36 -11.36 -27.12 -13.77
N LEU A 37 -10.13 -26.63 -13.59
CA LEU A 37 -9.05 -27.38 -12.94
C LEU A 37 -8.80 -26.95 -11.48
N GLY A 38 -9.21 -25.74 -11.08
CA GLY A 38 -8.92 -25.22 -9.74
C GLY A 38 -7.48 -24.74 -9.62
N ASP A 39 -6.95 -24.14 -10.70
CA ASP A 39 -5.57 -23.71 -10.80
C ASP A 39 -5.48 -22.21 -11.11
N LEU A 40 -4.47 -21.55 -10.55
CA LEU A 40 -4.08 -20.16 -10.84
C LEU A 40 -2.81 -20.15 -11.67
N TYR A 41 -2.85 -19.44 -12.80
CA TYR A 41 -1.77 -19.39 -13.77
C TYR A 41 -1.15 -17.99 -13.86
N ALA A 42 0.18 -17.94 -13.97
CA ALA A 42 0.89 -16.80 -14.53
C ALA A 42 0.86 -16.94 -16.06
N SER A 43 0.32 -15.93 -16.75
CA SER A 43 0.18 -15.99 -18.20
C SER A 43 1.53 -15.98 -18.91
N TYR A 44 1.76 -16.97 -19.76
CA TYR A 44 2.44 -16.81 -21.05
C TYR A 44 1.36 -16.69 -22.12
N ASP A 45 1.68 -16.05 -23.25
CA ASP A 45 0.76 -15.73 -24.37
C ASP A 45 -0.02 -16.94 -24.96
N ASP A 46 0.26 -18.16 -24.51
CA ASP A 46 -0.43 -19.40 -24.89
C ASP A 46 -1.10 -20.09 -23.68
N PRO A 47 -2.42 -20.37 -23.72
CA PRO A 47 -3.16 -21.11 -22.68
C PRO A 47 -2.59 -22.49 -22.34
N GLN A 48 -1.82 -23.13 -23.23
CA GLN A 48 -1.22 -24.45 -23.00
C GLN A 48 0.17 -24.39 -22.34
N SER A 49 0.77 -23.20 -22.20
CA SER A 49 2.14 -23.01 -21.67
C SER A 49 2.21 -22.18 -20.38
N GLY A 50 1.07 -21.82 -19.80
CA GLY A 50 1.01 -21.10 -18.53
C GLY A 50 1.66 -21.88 -17.37
N HIS A 51 2.35 -21.17 -16.48
CA HIS A 51 2.91 -21.78 -15.27
C HIS A 51 1.89 -21.71 -14.13
N VAL A 52 1.59 -22.87 -13.52
CA VAL A 52 0.73 -22.93 -12.33
C VAL A 52 1.48 -22.31 -11.15
N ILE A 53 0.94 -21.22 -10.60
CA ILE A 53 1.51 -20.54 -9.42
C ILE A 53 0.90 -21.08 -8.12
N ALA A 54 -0.39 -21.42 -8.16
CA ALA A 54 -1.12 -21.97 -7.03
C ALA A 54 -2.25 -22.88 -7.52
N THR A 55 -2.66 -23.82 -6.67
CA THR A 55 -3.81 -24.69 -6.87
C THR A 55 -4.67 -24.67 -5.62
N ALA A 56 -5.97 -24.85 -5.76
CA ALA A 56 -6.90 -24.95 -4.63
C ALA A 56 -7.88 -26.10 -4.86
N ASP A 57 -8.59 -26.50 -3.80
CA ASP A 57 -9.74 -27.37 -4.00
C ASP A 57 -10.78 -26.66 -4.87
N LYS A 58 -11.50 -27.41 -5.70
CA LYS A 58 -12.53 -26.88 -6.61
C LYS A 58 -13.65 -26.15 -5.86
N ASN A 59 -13.89 -26.53 -4.60
CA ASN A 59 -14.84 -25.85 -3.73
C ASN A 59 -14.30 -24.55 -3.12
N GLU A 60 -13.03 -24.22 -3.35
CA GLU A 60 -12.33 -23.02 -2.87
C GLU A 60 -11.94 -22.09 -4.04
N ALA A 61 -12.69 -22.14 -5.15
CA ALA A 61 -12.43 -21.32 -6.34
C ALA A 61 -12.30 -19.82 -6.02
N ASP A 62 -13.06 -19.32 -5.04
CA ASP A 62 -13.01 -17.94 -4.57
C ASP A 62 -11.62 -17.53 -4.03
N VAL A 63 -10.83 -18.46 -3.50
CA VAL A 63 -9.46 -18.20 -3.02
C VAL A 63 -8.54 -17.86 -4.18
N LEU A 64 -8.66 -18.60 -5.29
CA LEU A 64 -7.86 -18.36 -6.49
C LEU A 64 -8.31 -17.08 -7.20
N ASP A 65 -9.61 -16.81 -7.24
CA ASP A 65 -10.14 -15.56 -7.80
C ASP A 65 -9.69 -14.35 -6.97
N HIS A 66 -9.67 -14.46 -5.65
CA HIS A 66 -9.11 -13.44 -4.76
C HIS A 66 -7.62 -13.20 -5.04
N ALA A 67 -6.83 -14.27 -5.18
CA ALA A 67 -5.41 -14.18 -5.50
C ALA A 67 -5.17 -13.57 -6.89
N ALA A 68 -5.92 -14.00 -7.91
CA ALA A 68 -5.83 -13.46 -9.27
C ALA A 68 -6.14 -11.96 -9.31
N ARG A 69 -7.09 -11.49 -8.50
CA ARG A 69 -7.43 -10.07 -8.40
C ARG A 69 -6.30 -9.21 -7.80
N HIS A 70 -5.39 -9.82 -7.05
CA HIS A 70 -4.20 -9.17 -6.48
C HIS A 70 -2.94 -9.55 -7.26
N ASP A 71 -3.06 -9.64 -8.59
CA ASP A 71 -1.90 -9.85 -9.44
C ASP A 71 -0.84 -8.72 -9.26
N PRO A 72 0.43 -8.97 -9.63
CA PRO A 72 1.49 -8.01 -9.41
C PRO A 72 1.28 -6.64 -10.09
N ASP A 73 0.63 -6.58 -11.25
CA ASP A 73 0.35 -5.30 -11.93
C ASP A 73 -0.70 -4.49 -11.14
N HIS A 74 -1.73 -5.17 -10.62
CA HIS A 74 -2.72 -4.56 -9.73
C HIS A 74 -2.08 -4.02 -8.45
N VAL A 75 -1.19 -4.80 -7.80
CA VAL A 75 -0.48 -4.36 -6.59
C VAL A 75 0.40 -3.13 -6.87
N LEU A 76 1.10 -3.10 -8.00
CA LEU A 76 1.91 -1.93 -8.37
C LEU A 76 1.05 -0.69 -8.63
N ALA A 77 -0.09 -0.85 -9.29
CA ALA A 77 -1.04 0.24 -9.50
C ALA A 77 -1.62 0.77 -8.18
N ASP A 78 -1.95 -0.12 -7.23
CA ASP A 78 -2.42 0.25 -5.90
C ASP A 78 -1.35 0.98 -5.07
N VAL A 79 -0.12 0.48 -5.07
CA VAL A 79 1.02 1.16 -4.42
C VAL A 79 1.22 2.56 -5.00
N GLU A 80 1.21 2.70 -6.32
CA GLU A 80 1.35 4.01 -6.98
C GLU A 80 0.20 4.95 -6.61
N ALA A 81 -1.04 4.46 -6.57
CA ALA A 81 -2.18 5.25 -6.11
C ALA A 81 -2.00 5.75 -4.68
N LYS A 82 -1.57 4.87 -3.76
CA LYS A 82 -1.30 5.24 -2.36
C LYS A 82 -0.15 6.24 -2.23
N ARG A 83 0.91 6.11 -3.04
CA ARG A 83 2.01 7.08 -3.10
C ARG A 83 1.54 8.46 -3.57
N ARG A 84 0.66 8.51 -4.57
CA ARG A 84 0.06 9.78 -5.03
C ARG A 84 -0.79 10.41 -3.95
N ILE A 85 -1.67 9.65 -3.31
CA ILE A 85 -2.45 10.14 -2.15
C ILE A 85 -1.49 10.67 -1.09
N PHE A 86 -0.43 9.93 -0.75
CA PHE A 86 0.55 10.37 0.22
C PHE A 86 1.24 11.69 -0.18
N ALA A 87 1.62 11.85 -1.45
CA ALA A 87 2.24 13.07 -1.97
C ALA A 87 1.29 14.28 -1.96
N GLU A 88 -0.02 14.06 -2.15
CA GLU A 88 -1.06 15.08 -2.00
C GLU A 88 -1.25 15.55 -0.55
N HIS A 89 -0.60 14.92 0.43
CA HIS A 89 -0.68 15.31 1.84
C HIS A 89 0.70 15.71 2.40
N PRO A 90 1.30 16.82 1.94
CA PRO A 90 2.61 17.23 2.41
C PRO A 90 2.56 17.80 3.84
N MET A 91 3.65 17.59 4.57
CA MET A 91 3.89 18.23 5.86
C MET A 91 4.33 19.68 5.64
N GLU A 92 3.63 20.60 6.28
CA GLU A 92 4.11 21.95 6.47
C GLU A 92 4.34 22.21 7.95
N GLY A 93 5.36 22.99 8.25
CA GLY A 93 5.78 23.20 9.61
C GLY A 93 6.84 24.27 9.74
N GLY A 94 6.97 24.78 10.95
CA GLY A 94 7.96 25.79 11.30
C GLY A 94 8.39 25.66 12.74
N ALA A 95 9.45 26.42 13.08
CA ALA A 95 9.86 26.61 14.45
C ALA A 95 9.82 28.11 14.75
N VAL A 96 9.08 28.51 15.78
CA VAL A 96 9.13 29.87 16.29
C VAL A 96 10.16 29.90 17.42
N LEU A 97 11.16 30.77 17.28
CA LEU A 97 12.11 31.02 18.36
C LEU A 97 11.42 31.89 19.43
N GLY A 98 11.16 31.30 20.59
CA GLY A 98 10.51 31.99 21.70
C GLY A 98 10.76 31.26 23.02
N GLY A 99 11.92 31.50 23.63
CA GLY A 99 12.33 30.86 24.90
C GLY A 99 13.50 29.89 24.75
N SER A 100 13.72 29.03 25.76
CA SER A 100 14.82 28.05 25.78
C SER A 100 14.62 26.85 24.85
N GLU A 101 13.37 26.58 24.41
CA GLU A 101 13.06 25.54 23.42
C GLU A 101 12.18 26.12 22.29
N PRO A 102 12.51 25.85 21.00
CA PRO A 102 11.69 26.30 19.88
C PRO A 102 10.33 25.60 19.87
N LEU A 103 9.25 26.36 19.76
CA LEU A 103 7.92 25.79 19.51
C LEU A 103 7.87 25.31 18.06
N ARG A 104 7.69 24.00 17.88
CA ARG A 104 7.55 23.35 16.57
C ARG A 104 6.08 23.07 16.30
N TRP A 105 5.61 23.49 15.14
CA TRP A 105 4.27 23.15 14.66
C TRP A 105 4.39 22.40 13.33
N ARG A 106 3.51 21.43 13.13
CA ARG A 106 3.42 20.61 11.92
C ARG A 106 1.95 20.33 11.62
N TYR A 107 1.55 20.52 10.37
CA TYR A 107 0.21 20.20 9.88
C TYR A 107 0.29 19.65 8.46
N CYS A 108 -0.80 19.03 7.99
CA CYS A 108 -0.94 18.67 6.58
C CYS A 108 -1.49 19.86 5.78
N ALA A 109 -0.75 20.33 4.77
CA ALA A 109 -1.13 21.50 3.99
C ALA A 109 -2.49 21.35 3.31
N THR A 110 -2.77 20.15 2.80
CA THR A 110 -3.99 19.83 2.06
C THR A 110 -5.21 19.67 2.96
N CYS A 111 -5.03 19.21 4.20
CA CYS A 111 -6.14 19.08 5.15
C CYS A 111 -6.47 20.40 5.86
N HIS A 112 -5.54 21.37 5.88
CA HIS A 112 -5.64 22.61 6.66
C HIS A 112 -6.10 23.83 5.81
N VAL A 113 -6.90 23.63 4.76
CA VAL A 113 -7.21 24.71 3.79
C VAL A 113 -8.43 25.57 4.20
N ARG A 114 -9.12 25.30 5.32
CA ARG A 114 -10.32 26.06 5.70
C ARG A 114 -10.39 26.38 7.19
N GLU A 115 -10.50 27.67 7.51
CA GLU A 115 -11.10 28.21 8.73
C GLU A 115 -10.36 27.94 10.07
N GLU A 116 -9.11 28.41 10.20
CA GLU A 116 -8.45 28.63 11.51
C GLU A 116 -8.18 27.39 12.39
N ILE A 117 -8.50 26.17 11.93
CA ILE A 117 -8.21 24.91 12.65
C ILE A 117 -6.81 24.40 12.27
N ILE A 118 -5.83 24.51 13.17
CA ILE A 118 -4.52 23.89 13.01
C ILE A 118 -4.69 22.40 12.70
N GLY A 119 -4.42 22.00 11.45
CA GLY A 119 -4.49 20.61 11.04
C GLY A 119 -3.48 19.75 11.80
N GLU A 120 -3.80 18.47 12.01
CA GLU A 120 -2.86 17.52 12.61
C GLU A 120 -1.87 16.96 11.57
N TRP A 121 -0.66 16.66 12.03
CA TRP A 121 0.32 15.87 11.30
C TRP A 121 0.75 14.65 12.11
N PRO A 122 0.78 13.43 11.54
CA PRO A 122 0.20 13.04 10.25
C PRO A 122 -1.33 13.17 10.30
N CYS A 123 -1.94 13.55 9.18
CA CYS A 123 -3.39 13.70 9.10
C CYS A 123 -4.11 12.35 9.07
N THR A 124 -5.42 12.37 9.33
CA THR A 124 -6.27 11.17 9.33
C THR A 124 -6.15 10.36 8.03
N THR A 125 -6.06 10.99 6.87
CA THR A 125 -5.87 10.28 5.58
C THR A 125 -4.60 9.43 5.58
N MET A 126 -3.48 9.98 6.07
CA MET A 126 -2.23 9.22 6.16
C MET A 126 -2.33 8.07 7.17
N ARG A 127 -3.04 8.25 8.28
CA ARG A 127 -3.31 7.17 9.25
C ARG A 127 -4.13 6.05 8.63
N LEU A 128 -5.17 6.38 7.86
CA LEU A 128 -6.00 5.40 7.14
C LEU A 128 -5.18 4.54 6.16
N LEU A 129 -4.20 5.13 5.47
CA LEU A 129 -3.32 4.38 4.56
C LEU A 129 -2.46 3.33 5.28
N THR A 130 -2.28 3.43 6.60
CA THR A 130 -1.51 2.45 7.38
C THR A 130 -2.32 1.25 7.84
N LEU A 131 -3.65 1.30 7.74
CA LEU A 131 -4.54 0.24 8.26
C LEU A 131 -4.28 -1.17 7.68
N PRO A 132 -3.91 -1.34 6.39
CA PRO A 132 -3.55 -2.66 5.86
C PRO A 132 -2.37 -3.32 6.60
N TYR A 133 -1.57 -2.52 7.31
CA TYR A 133 -0.38 -2.96 8.02
C TYR A 133 -0.57 -2.99 9.55
N ALA A 134 -1.81 -2.95 10.03
CA ALA A 134 -2.10 -2.86 11.47
C ALA A 134 -1.62 -4.06 12.29
N ASP A 135 -1.46 -5.23 11.65
CA ASP A 135 -0.93 -6.45 12.28
C ASP A 135 0.62 -6.55 12.17
N HIS A 136 1.27 -5.57 11.56
CA HIS A 136 2.72 -5.55 11.43
C HIS A 136 3.39 -5.27 12.78
N ARG A 137 4.45 -6.00 13.13
CA ARG A 137 5.15 -5.88 14.43
C ARG A 137 5.67 -4.48 14.78
N ASP A 138 6.00 -3.69 13.76
CA ASP A 138 6.49 -2.31 13.93
C ASP A 138 5.36 -1.26 13.84
N TYR A 139 4.11 -1.70 13.62
CA TYR A 139 2.93 -0.84 13.69
C TYR A 139 2.69 -0.39 15.13
N ARG A 140 2.29 0.87 15.32
CA ARG A 140 1.97 1.42 16.64
C ARG A 140 0.50 1.76 16.72
N ASP A 141 -0.17 1.37 17.80
CA ASP A 141 -1.61 1.65 18.00
C ASP A 141 -1.93 3.15 18.00
N GLU A 142 -0.97 4.01 18.35
CA GLU A 142 -1.08 5.47 18.26
C GLU A 142 -1.31 5.99 16.82
N TRP A 143 -1.07 5.16 15.80
CA TRP A 143 -1.31 5.50 14.38
C TRP A 143 -2.72 5.15 13.93
N ARG A 144 -3.51 4.43 14.74
CA ARG A 144 -4.91 4.15 14.43
C ARG A 144 -5.70 5.48 14.45
N PRO A 145 -6.58 5.73 13.46
CA PRO A 145 -7.45 6.90 13.44
C PRO A 145 -8.37 7.00 14.66
#